data_AF-A0A482W757-F1
#
_entry.id   AF-A0A482W757-F1
#
_cell.length_a   1.000
_cell.length_b   1.000
_cell.length_c   1.000
_cell.angle_alpha   90.00
_cell.angle_beta   90.00
_cell.angle_gamma   90.00
#
_symmetry.space_group_name_H-M   'P 1'
#
loop_
_entity.id
_entity.type
_entity.pdbx_description
1 polymer ?
#
loop_
_entity_poly.entity_id
_entity_poly.type
_entity_poly.pdbx_seq_one_letter_code
_entity_poly.pdbx_strand_id
1 'polypeptide(L)'
;MSSKEVLRSSRAAEAPVTETRETWGKKVDFLLSVIGFAVDLANVWRFPYLCYKNGGGAFLVPYCIMLIIGGIPLFYMELALGQFNRKGAITCWGRLCPLFK
;
A
#
# COMPACT_ATOMS: atom_id res chain seq x y z
N MET A 1 36.29 13.54 41.78
CA MET A 1 36.31 14.01 40.38
C MET A 1 36.14 12.80 39.46
N SER A 2 34.94 12.20 39.37
CA SER A 2 34.70 11.03 38.49
C SER A 2 33.20 10.69 38.35
N SER A 3 32.40 10.81 39.41
CA SER A 3 31.00 10.32 39.37
C SER A 3 29.99 11.27 38.69
N LYS A 4 30.24 12.60 38.69
CA LYS A 4 29.33 13.59 38.07
C LYS A 4 29.48 13.72 36.55
N GLU A 5 30.63 13.33 35.99
CA GLU A 5 30.85 13.34 34.53
C GLU A 5 30.27 12.09 33.85
N VAL A 6 30.34 10.93 34.52
CA VAL A 6 29.73 9.68 34.03
C VAL A 6 28.19 9.82 33.93
N LEU A 7 27.55 10.47 34.91
CA LEU A 7 26.10 10.76 34.87
C LEU A 7 25.71 11.81 33.83
N ARG A 8 26.66 12.64 33.38
CA ARG A 8 26.42 13.65 32.33
C ARG A 8 26.52 13.03 30.92
N SER A 9 27.30 11.96 30.76
CA SER A 9 27.44 11.21 29.51
C SER A 9 26.21 10.37 29.16
N SER A 10 25.52 9.75 30.13
CA SER A 10 24.24 9.03 29.87
C SER A 10 23.06 9.95 29.51
N ARG A 11 23.22 11.27 29.61
CA ARG A 11 22.21 12.26 29.21
C ARG A 11 22.45 12.84 27.82
N ALA A 12 23.42 12.31 27.07
CA ALA A 12 23.61 12.61 25.67
C ALA A 12 22.46 12.00 24.85
N ALA A 13 21.36 12.75 24.81
CA ALA A 13 20.36 12.77 23.76
C ALA A 13 19.87 11.38 23.29
N GLU A 14 18.90 10.84 24.01
CA GLU A 14 17.76 10.24 23.30
C GLU A 14 17.07 11.41 22.58
N ALA A 15 17.61 11.76 21.40
CA ALA A 15 16.97 12.71 20.52
C ALA A 15 15.54 12.19 20.32
N PRO A 16 14.50 13.04 20.38
CA PRO A 16 13.17 12.59 20.02
C PRO A 16 13.31 11.99 18.63
N VAL A 17 13.05 10.68 18.49
CA VAL A 17 12.88 10.06 17.19
C VAL A 17 11.66 10.78 16.62
N THR A 18 11.92 11.88 15.90
CA THR A 18 10.95 12.47 15.01
C THR A 18 10.67 11.34 14.06
N GLU A 19 9.56 10.61 14.29
CA GLU A 19 9.06 9.54 13.43
C GLU A 19 8.73 10.16 12.08
N THR A 20 9.78 10.44 11.34
CA THR A 20 9.75 11.03 10.02
C THR A 20 9.58 9.83 9.15
N ARG A 21 8.33 9.56 8.78
CA ARG A 21 7.93 8.38 8.01
C ARG A 21 8.91 8.18 6.85
N GLU A 22 9.47 6.98 6.76
CA GLU A 22 10.41 6.66 5.69
C GLU A 22 9.75 6.83 4.31
N THR A 23 10.48 7.46 3.40
CA THR A 23 10.01 7.74 2.04
C THR A 23 10.69 6.77 1.08
N TRP A 24 9.96 6.33 0.06
CA TRP A 24 10.54 5.51 -1.00
C TRP A 24 11.69 6.24 -1.69
N GLY A 25 12.84 5.56 -1.83
CA GLY A 25 14.04 6.12 -2.46
C GLY A 25 13.85 6.41 -3.95
N LYS A 26 13.08 5.57 -4.67
CA LYS A 26 12.72 5.79 -6.08
C LYS A 26 11.25 5.45 -6.34
N LYS A 27 10.65 6.18 -7.27
CA LYS A 27 9.27 5.94 -7.74
C LYS A 27 9.08 4.56 -8.36
N VAL A 28 10.12 4.03 -8.99
CA VAL A 28 10.11 2.68 -9.57
C VAL A 28 9.99 1.59 -8.51
N ASP A 29 10.64 1.73 -7.36
CA ASP A 29 10.57 0.74 -6.28
C ASP A 29 9.16 0.66 -5.69
N PHE A 30 8.48 1.81 -5.59
CA PHE A 30 7.07 1.90 -5.25
C PHE A 30 6.19 1.24 -6.33
N LEU A 31 6.40 1.56 -7.61
CA LEU A 31 5.62 0.99 -8.70
C LEU A 31 5.77 -0.53 -8.79
N LEU A 32 6.99 -1.06 -8.66
CA LEU A 32 7.24 -2.50 -8.68
C LEU A 32 6.59 -3.20 -7.49
N SER A 33 6.59 -2.58 -6.31
CA SER A 33 5.92 -3.13 -5.13
C SER A 33 4.41 -3.22 -5.33
N VAL A 34 3.81 -2.20 -5.94
CA VAL A 34 2.39 -2.15 -6.27
C VAL A 34 2.03 -3.16 -7.38
N ILE A 35 2.87 -3.30 -8.41
CA ILE A 35 2.69 -4.33 -9.45
C ILE A 35 2.83 -5.73 -8.87
N GLY A 36 3.80 -5.95 -7.98
CA GLY A 36 3.98 -7.24 -7.29
C GLY A 36 2.79 -7.61 -6.41
N PHE A 37 2.13 -6.63 -5.80
CA PHE A 37 0.86 -6.84 -5.10
C PHE A 37 -0.32 -7.13 -6.05
N ALA A 38 -0.36 -6.49 -7.23
CA ALA A 38 -1.44 -6.71 -8.19
C ALA A 38 -1.31 -8.02 -8.99
N VAL A 39 -0.07 -8.53 -9.15
CA VAL A 39 0.22 -9.77 -9.88
C VAL A 39 0.37 -10.92 -8.87
N ASP A 40 -0.77 -11.52 -8.51
CA ASP A 40 -0.80 -12.70 -7.65
C ASP A 40 -0.66 -14.00 -8.45
N LEU A 41 -0.07 -15.02 -7.80
CA LEU A 41 -0.04 -16.39 -8.31
C LEU A 41 -1.47 -16.90 -8.60
N ALA A 42 -2.44 -16.44 -7.81
CA ALA A 42 -3.86 -16.73 -8.00
C ALA A 42 -4.42 -16.21 -9.33
N ASN A 43 -3.91 -15.10 -9.85
CA ASN A 43 -4.34 -14.59 -11.14
C ASN A 43 -3.84 -15.49 -12.28
N VAL A 44 -2.62 -16.03 -12.17
CA VAL A 44 -1.99 -16.87 -13.20
C VAL A 44 -2.71 -18.21 -13.42
N TRP A 45 -3.24 -18.86 -12.38
CA TRP A 45 -3.96 -20.14 -12.54
C TRP A 45 -5.48 -19.98 -12.69
N ARG A 46 -6.07 -18.94 -12.09
CA ARG A 46 -7.52 -18.76 -12.10
C ARG A 46 -8.01 -18.13 -13.39
N PHE A 47 -7.21 -17.23 -13.97
CA PHE A 47 -7.53 -16.60 -15.25
C PHE A 47 -7.63 -17.61 -16.41
N PRO A 48 -6.68 -18.55 -16.61
CA PRO A 48 -6.82 -19.58 -17.64
C PRO A 48 -8.06 -20.45 -17.42
N TYR A 49 -8.31 -20.88 -16.19
CA TYR A 49 -9.45 -21.74 -15.88
C TYR A 49 -10.79 -21.04 -16.20
N LEU A 50 -10.95 -19.77 -15.81
CA LEU A 50 -12.17 -19.01 -16.06
C LEU A 50 -12.36 -18.70 -17.55
N CYS A 51 -11.29 -18.38 -18.28
CA CYS A 51 -11.34 -18.16 -19.71
C CYS A 51 -11.78 -19.44 -20.43
N TYR A 52 -11.16 -20.59 -20.17
CA TYR A 52 -11.51 -21.85 -20.83
C TYR A 52 -12.98 -22.25 -20.60
N LYS A 53 -13.53 -22.02 -19.40
CA LYS A 53 -14.91 -22.38 -19.08
C LYS A 53 -15.96 -21.45 -19.70
N ASN A 54 -15.63 -20.17 -19.88
CA ASN A 54 -16.58 -19.13 -20.30
C ASN A 54 -16.40 -18.71 -21.78
N GLY A 55 -16.00 -19.63 -22.65
CA GLY A 55 -15.87 -19.36 -24.10
C GLY A 55 -14.49 -18.87 -24.55
N GLY A 56 -13.44 -19.20 -23.79
CA GLY A 56 -12.04 -18.92 -24.12
C GLY A 56 -11.73 -17.43 -24.17
N GLY A 57 -11.31 -16.97 -25.35
CA GLY A 57 -10.92 -15.58 -25.61
C GLY A 57 -12.05 -14.56 -25.49
N ALA A 58 -13.31 -14.98 -25.68
CA ALA A 58 -14.46 -14.08 -25.60
C ALA A 58 -14.68 -13.53 -24.17
N PHE A 59 -14.24 -14.25 -23.15
CA PHE A 59 -14.32 -13.83 -21.75
C PHE A 59 -13.39 -12.65 -21.41
N LEU A 60 -12.36 -12.38 -22.22
CA LEU A 60 -11.48 -11.22 -22.01
C LEU A 60 -12.20 -9.89 -22.20
N VAL A 61 -13.21 -9.82 -23.09
CA VAL A 61 -13.93 -8.58 -23.37
C VAL A 61 -14.68 -8.05 -22.13
N PRO A 62 -15.60 -8.80 -21.49
CA PRO A 62 -16.25 -8.35 -20.27
C PRO A 62 -15.27 -8.20 -19.10
N TYR A 63 -14.21 -9.02 -19.04
CA TYR A 63 -13.17 -8.89 -18.01
C TYR A 63 -12.43 -7.55 -18.10
N CYS A 64 -11.97 -7.16 -19.30
CA CYS A 64 -11.31 -5.87 -19.51
C CYS A 64 -12.25 -4.70 -19.22
N ILE A 65 -13.53 -4.79 -19.61
CA ILE A 65 -14.53 -3.75 -19.32
C ILE A 65 -14.71 -3.59 -17.81
N MET A 66 -14.90 -4.69 -17.07
CA MET A 66 -15.03 -4.66 -15.61
C MET A 66 -13.75 -4.20 -14.91
N LEU A 67 -12.58 -4.51 -15.47
CA LEU A 67 -11.31 -4.05 -14.96
C LEU A 67 -11.13 -2.54 -15.16
N ILE A 68 -11.54 -1.99 -16.31
CA ILE A 68 -11.43 -0.55 -16.57
C ILE A 68 -12.47 0.25 -15.79
N ILE A 69 -13.69 -0.26 -15.64
CA ILE A 69 -14.79 0.46 -14.95
C ILE A 69 -14.71 0.29 -13.43
N GLY A 70 -14.35 -0.89 -12.95
CA GLY A 70 -14.28 -1.17 -11.51
C GLY A 70 -12.85 -1.18 -10.98
N GLY A 71 -11.99 -1.98 -11.60
CA GLY A 71 -10.62 -2.19 -11.14
C GLY A 71 -9.79 -0.90 -11.10
N ILE A 72 -9.71 -0.17 -12.21
CA ILE A 72 -8.90 1.05 -12.30
C ILE A 72 -9.41 2.15 -11.34
N PRO A 73 -10.72 2.47 -11.25
CA PRO A 73 -11.19 3.51 -10.36
C PRO A 73 -11.02 3.16 -8.88
N LEU A 74 -11.28 1.90 -8.49
CA LEU A 74 -11.07 1.45 -7.11
C LEU A 74 -9.59 1.51 -6.75
N PHE A 75 -8.72 1.01 -7.63
CA PHE A 75 -7.27 1.03 -7.42
C PHE A 75 -6.71 2.45 -7.35
N TYR A 76 -7.18 3.35 -8.22
CA TYR A 76 -6.80 4.75 -8.19
C TYR A 76 -7.26 5.43 -6.90
N MET A 77 -8.50 5.18 -6.46
CA MET A 77 -9.04 5.73 -5.21
C MET A 77 -8.22 5.26 -4.00
N GLU A 78 -7.89 3.98 -3.93
CA GLU A 78 -7.06 3.38 -2.88
C GLU A 78 -5.68 4.03 -2.82
N LEU A 79 -5.00 4.15 -3.97
CA LEU A 79 -3.69 4.79 -4.06
C LEU A 79 -3.74 6.28 -3.71
N ALA A 80 -4.75 7.00 -4.20
CA ALA A 80 -4.95 8.42 -3.89
C ALA A 80 -5.18 8.63 -2.38
N LEU A 81 -6.02 7.81 -1.75
CA LEU A 81 -6.26 7.86 -0.30
C LEU A 81 -4.99 7.52 0.49
N GLY A 82 -4.22 6.52 0.07
CA GLY A 82 -2.96 6.14 0.70
C GLY A 82 -1.90 7.23 0.62
N GLN A 83 -1.74 7.87 -0.55
CA GLN A 83 -0.80 8.98 -0.75
C GLN A 83 -1.24 10.26 -0.03
N PHE A 84 -2.54 10.56 -0.01
CA PHE A 84 -3.09 11.77 0.62
C PHE A 84 -3.03 11.70 2.16
N ASN A 85 -3.41 10.57 2.75
CA ASN A 85 -3.50 10.47 4.21
C ASN A 85 -2.14 10.18 4.86
N ARG A 86 -1.15 9.67 4.12
CA ARG A 86 0.19 9.30 4.61
C ARG A 86 0.16 8.49 5.93
N LYS A 87 -0.93 7.76 6.17
CA LYS A 87 -1.27 6.97 7.36
C LYS A 87 -1.84 5.62 6.91
N GLY A 88 -1.82 4.62 7.79
CA GLY A 88 -2.31 3.28 7.46
C GLY A 88 -3.82 3.27 7.17
N ALA A 89 -4.30 2.30 6.39
CA ALA A 89 -5.69 2.19 5.93
C ALA A 89 -6.72 2.30 7.09
N ILE A 90 -6.43 1.70 8.24
CA ILE A 90 -7.28 1.74 9.46
C ILE A 90 -7.41 3.17 10.02
N THR A 91 -6.34 3.97 9.99
CA THR A 91 -6.35 5.34 10.49
C THR A 91 -6.99 6.33 9.50
N CYS A 92 -6.95 6.01 8.19
CA CYS A 92 -7.61 6.78 7.14
C CYS A 92 -9.14 6.68 7.26
N TRP A 93 -9.66 5.45 7.41
CA TRP A 93 -11.10 5.21 7.55
C TRP A 93 -11.68 5.85 8.81
N GLY A 94 -10.96 5.79 9.93
CA GLY A 94 -11.36 6.45 11.18
C GLY A 94 -11.41 7.99 11.12
N ARG A 95 -10.79 8.62 10.11
CA ARG A 95 -10.84 10.08 9.89
C ARG A 95 -11.89 10.50 8.87
N LEU A 96 -12.17 9.67 7.87
CA LEU A 96 -13.17 9.94 6.83
C LEU A 96 -14.59 9.69 7.36
N CYS A 97 -14.77 8.58 8.09
CA CYS A 97 -16.06 8.16 8.64
C CYS A 97 -15.83 7.55 10.04
N PRO A 98 -16.00 8.29 11.14
CA PRO A 98 -15.83 7.75 12.49
C PRO A 98 -16.79 6.60 12.84
N LEU A 99 -17.78 6.31 11.97
CA LEU A 99 -18.74 5.21 12.09
C LEU A 99 -18.17 3.84 11.65
N PHE A 100 -17.08 3.79 10.87
CA PHE A 100 -16.46 2.55 10.36
C PHE A 100 -15.19 2.16 11.15
N LYS A 101 -15.03 2.67 12.37
CA LYS A 101 -13.95 2.26 13.28
C LYS A 101 -14.33 1.01 14.07
#